data_AF-A0ABD5JPN1-F1
#
_entry.id   AF-A0ABD5JPN1-F1
#
_cell.length_a   1.000
_cell.length_b   1.000
_cell.length_c   1.000
_cell.angle_alpha   90.00
_cell.angle_beta   90.00
_cell.angle_gamma   90.00
#
_symmetry.space_group_name_H-M   'P 1'
#
loop_
_entity.id
_entity.type
_entity.pdbx_description
1 polymer ?
#
loop_
_entity_poly.entity_id
_entity_poly.type
_entity_poly.pdbx_seq_one_letter_code
_entity_poly.pdbx_strand_id
1 'polypeptide(L)'
;AQGGQQAAEPQAPAAPEPVGVPVPPAPQHGAADAPVTSSWPATPNDELVRHAERVKKPAAGGVTTAGLPRRVPRANLVPGTAQQQNHQSGPQVSRAPDDVRGRLTNLRRGIQQGRQANNGPSTGSIHLGPTHQQER
;
A
#
# COMPACT_ATOMS: atom_id res chain seq x y z
N ALA A 1 -40.08 -65.97 -9.54
CA ALA A 1 -41.14 -64.93 -9.62
C ALA A 1 -40.50 -63.62 -9.16
N GLN A 2 -40.20 -62.67 -10.06
CA GLN A 2 -41.11 -61.70 -10.72
C GLN A 2 -41.63 -60.59 -9.78
N GLY A 3 -41.48 -59.33 -10.24
CA GLY A 3 -42.18 -58.11 -9.81
C GLY A 3 -41.40 -57.31 -8.76
N GLY A 4 -40.89 -56.09 -8.97
CA GLY A 4 -41.23 -55.05 -9.94
C GLY A 4 -42.26 -54.08 -9.36
N GLN A 5 -41.82 -52.97 -8.73
CA GLN A 5 -42.67 -51.81 -8.44
C GLN A 5 -41.85 -50.50 -8.53
N GLN A 6 -42.26 -49.66 -9.48
CA GLN A 6 -41.83 -48.28 -9.73
C GLN A 6 -42.28 -47.35 -8.59
N ALA A 7 -41.48 -46.32 -8.29
CA ALA A 7 -41.95 -45.08 -7.68
C ALA A 7 -41.18 -43.89 -8.27
N ALA A 8 -41.94 -42.86 -8.62
CA ALA A 8 -41.60 -41.78 -9.54
C ALA A 8 -40.50 -40.81 -9.06
N GLU A 9 -39.69 -40.36 -10.01
CA GLU A 9 -38.85 -39.15 -9.91
C GLU A 9 -39.73 -37.88 -9.82
N PRO A 10 -39.44 -36.96 -8.87
CA PRO A 10 -39.96 -35.61 -8.93
C PRO A 10 -39.14 -34.77 -9.92
N GLN A 11 -39.80 -34.29 -10.97
CA GLN A 11 -39.27 -33.30 -11.90
C GLN A 11 -39.00 -31.97 -11.17
N ALA A 12 -37.77 -31.48 -11.23
CA ALA A 12 -37.41 -30.13 -10.84
C ALA A 12 -37.65 -29.14 -12.01
N PRO A 13 -38.07 -27.89 -11.75
CA PRO A 13 -38.52 -26.94 -12.76
C PRO A 13 -37.37 -26.44 -13.64
N ALA A 14 -37.64 -26.31 -14.94
CA ALA A 14 -36.76 -25.71 -15.93
C ALA A 14 -36.51 -24.23 -15.61
N ALA A 15 -35.24 -23.88 -15.36
CA ALA A 15 -34.77 -22.50 -15.31
C ALA A 15 -34.46 -22.01 -16.74
N PRO A 16 -34.75 -20.74 -17.08
CA PRO A 16 -34.57 -20.22 -18.43
C PRO A 16 -33.09 -20.12 -18.80
N GLU A 17 -32.74 -20.58 -20.00
CA GLU A 17 -31.43 -20.38 -20.60
C GLU A 17 -31.18 -18.88 -20.87
N PRO A 18 -30.11 -18.28 -20.31
CA PRO A 18 -29.68 -16.96 -20.75
C PRO A 18 -28.95 -17.08 -22.09
N VAL A 19 -29.53 -16.40 -23.09
CA VAL A 19 -29.00 -16.18 -24.44
C VAL A 19 -27.56 -15.65 -24.36
N GLY A 20 -26.68 -16.26 -25.16
CA GLY A 20 -25.23 -16.09 -25.10
C GLY A 20 -24.74 -14.66 -25.38
N VAL A 21 -23.92 -14.16 -24.45
CA VAL A 21 -22.91 -13.13 -24.70
C VAL A 21 -21.57 -13.87 -24.85
N PRO A 22 -20.79 -13.68 -25.93
CA PRO A 22 -19.49 -14.31 -26.05
C PRO A 22 -18.54 -13.74 -24.98
N VAL A 23 -18.28 -14.53 -23.94
CA VAL A 23 -17.25 -14.24 -22.94
C VAL A 23 -15.89 -14.55 -23.60
N PRO A 24 -14.93 -13.62 -23.64
CA PRO A 24 -13.58 -13.95 -24.10
C PRO A 24 -12.99 -15.03 -23.18
N PRO A 25 -12.27 -16.04 -23.70
CA PRO A 25 -11.73 -17.09 -22.86
C PRO A 25 -10.76 -16.48 -21.83
N ALA A 26 -11.03 -16.72 -20.55
CA ALA A 26 -10.04 -16.54 -19.50
C ALA A 26 -8.82 -17.43 -19.82
N PRO A 27 -7.57 -16.97 -19.59
CA PRO A 27 -6.40 -17.81 -19.81
C PRO A 27 -6.48 -19.01 -18.89
N GLN A 28 -6.79 -20.16 -19.48
CA GLN A 28 -6.77 -21.44 -18.83
C GLN A 28 -5.30 -21.78 -18.63
N HIS A 29 -4.74 -21.55 -17.44
CA HIS A 29 -3.50 -22.20 -17.05
C HIS A 29 -3.81 -23.68 -16.83
N GLY A 30 -4.00 -24.40 -17.94
CA GLY A 30 -4.16 -25.83 -17.98
C GLY A 30 -2.84 -26.48 -17.56
N ALA A 31 -2.94 -27.38 -16.59
CA ALA A 31 -1.94 -28.40 -16.36
C ALA A 31 -1.76 -29.20 -17.66
N ALA A 32 -0.70 -28.90 -18.40
CA ALA A 32 -0.23 -29.70 -19.51
C ALA A 32 1.29 -29.83 -19.38
N ASP A 33 1.69 -31.06 -19.12
CA ASP A 33 3.04 -31.56 -19.13
C ASP A 33 3.61 -31.41 -20.55
N ALA A 34 4.27 -30.27 -20.81
CA ALA A 34 5.08 -30.04 -21.99
C ALA A 34 6.15 -28.99 -21.63
N PRO A 35 7.45 -29.28 -21.75
CA PRO A 35 8.48 -28.28 -21.55
C PRO A 35 8.47 -27.33 -22.74
N VAL A 36 7.56 -26.35 -22.75
CA VAL A 36 7.70 -25.20 -23.63
C VAL A 36 8.91 -24.42 -23.13
N THR A 37 10.05 -24.61 -23.80
CA THR A 37 11.27 -23.85 -23.53
C THR A 37 11.11 -22.45 -24.09
N SER A 38 10.17 -21.67 -23.57
CA SER A 38 10.14 -20.22 -23.79
C SER A 38 11.24 -19.59 -22.94
N SER A 39 12.50 -19.83 -23.30
CA SER A 39 13.63 -19.16 -22.68
C SER A 39 13.67 -17.73 -23.22
N TRP A 40 13.07 -16.80 -22.48
CA TRP A 40 13.29 -15.39 -22.76
C TRP A 40 14.79 -15.11 -22.61
N PRO A 41 15.39 -14.34 -23.53
CA PRO A 41 16.82 -14.07 -23.47
C PRO A 41 17.16 -13.34 -22.16
N ALA A 42 18.25 -13.78 -21.52
CA ALA A 42 18.72 -13.18 -20.28
C ALA A 42 19.03 -11.69 -20.50
N THR A 43 18.24 -10.85 -19.85
CA THR A 43 18.33 -9.39 -19.88
C THR A 43 19.15 -8.92 -18.67
N PRO A 44 19.80 -7.73 -18.71
CA PRO A 44 20.50 -7.20 -17.53
C PRO A 44 19.66 -7.11 -16.25
N ASN A 45 18.33 -6.98 -16.39
CA ASN A 45 17.40 -7.01 -15.27
C ASN A 45 17.25 -8.40 -14.63
N ASP A 46 17.48 -9.48 -15.39
CA ASP A 46 17.38 -10.86 -14.89
C ASP A 46 18.52 -11.18 -13.91
N GLU A 47 19.68 -10.53 -14.07
CA GLU A 47 20.76 -10.65 -13.10
C GLU A 47 20.33 -10.11 -11.72
N LEU A 48 19.51 -9.06 -11.65
CA LEU A 48 18.97 -8.55 -10.38
C LEU A 48 18.08 -9.59 -9.69
N VAL A 49 17.22 -10.27 -10.44
CA VAL A 49 16.38 -11.37 -9.95
C VAL A 49 17.25 -12.53 -9.46
N ARG A 50 18.24 -12.95 -10.25
CA ARG A 50 19.20 -14.01 -9.89
C ARG A 50 20.06 -13.65 -8.67
N HIS A 51 20.43 -12.38 -8.51
CA HIS A 51 21.11 -11.88 -7.31
C HIS A 51 20.19 -11.93 -6.07
N ALA A 52 18.90 -11.60 -6.23
CA ALA A 52 17.91 -11.69 -5.15
C ALA A 52 17.65 -13.14 -4.70
N GLU A 53 17.62 -14.08 -5.63
CA GLU A 53 17.43 -15.50 -5.30
C GLU A 53 18.60 -16.08 -4.51
N ARG A 54 19.85 -15.72 -4.85
CA ARG A 54 21.05 -16.16 -4.10
C ARG A 54 21.01 -15.73 -2.63
N VAL A 55 20.44 -14.56 -2.39
CA VAL A 55 20.26 -13.93 -1.08
C VAL A 55 19.13 -14.58 -0.25
N LYS A 56 18.19 -15.29 -0.87
CA LYS A 56 17.07 -15.96 -0.17
C LYS A 56 17.52 -17.06 0.78
N LYS A 57 18.73 -17.62 0.58
CA LYS A 57 19.36 -18.56 1.50
C LYS A 57 19.92 -17.78 2.71
N PRO A 58 19.41 -17.97 3.93
CA PRO A 58 19.87 -17.21 5.08
C PRO A 58 21.34 -17.54 5.38
N ALA A 59 22.23 -16.55 5.26
CA ALA A 59 23.59 -16.64 5.79
C ALA A 59 23.51 -16.71 7.33
N ALA A 60 23.71 -17.90 7.89
CA ALA A 60 23.63 -18.13 9.33
C ALA A 60 24.84 -17.48 10.03
N GLY A 61 24.58 -16.44 10.82
CA GLY A 61 25.57 -15.70 11.61
C GLY A 61 25.84 -16.33 12.98
N GLY A 62 25.88 -17.67 13.02
CA GLY A 62 25.97 -18.49 14.23
C GLY A 62 24.59 -18.87 14.81
N VAL A 63 24.57 -19.34 16.05
CA VAL A 63 23.35 -19.68 16.80
C VAL A 63 23.14 -18.68 17.95
N THR A 64 21.89 -18.40 18.30
CA THR A 64 21.54 -17.65 19.52
C THR A 64 21.67 -18.56 20.74
N THR A 65 21.64 -17.98 21.95
CA THR A 65 21.66 -18.75 23.21
C THR A 65 20.52 -19.77 23.35
N ALA A 66 19.41 -19.55 22.65
CA ALA A 66 18.28 -20.49 22.56
C ALA A 66 18.45 -21.57 21.48
N GLY A 67 19.58 -21.61 20.78
CA GLY A 67 19.88 -22.61 19.75
C GLY A 67 19.30 -22.31 18.35
N LEU A 68 18.64 -21.16 18.15
CA LEU A 68 18.10 -20.79 16.85
C LEU A 68 19.19 -20.17 15.94
N PRO A 69 19.15 -20.40 14.61
CA PRO A 69 20.06 -19.74 13.68
C PRO A 69 19.96 -18.21 13.77
N ARG A 70 21.08 -17.55 14.09
CA ARG A 70 21.17 -16.10 14.17
C ARG A 70 21.30 -15.52 12.75
N ARG A 71 20.53 -14.48 12.44
CA ARG A 71 20.60 -13.79 11.15
C ARG A 71 21.73 -12.75 11.15
N VAL A 72 22.48 -12.65 10.06
CA VAL A 72 23.42 -11.54 9.86
C VAL A 72 22.63 -10.31 9.37
N PRO A 73 22.69 -9.15 10.06
CA PRO A 73 22.07 -7.93 9.57
C PRO A 73 22.60 -7.58 8.17
N ARG A 74 21.73 -7.10 7.27
CA ARG A 74 22.10 -6.62 5.92
C ARG A 74 22.66 -7.67 4.94
N ALA A 75 22.78 -8.94 5.32
CA ALA A 75 23.31 -10.00 4.45
C ALA A 75 22.45 -10.27 3.20
N ASN A 76 21.19 -9.84 3.23
CA ASN A 76 20.22 -10.08 2.17
C ASN A 76 19.90 -8.83 1.33
N LEU A 77 20.83 -7.87 1.26
CA LEU A 77 20.68 -6.69 0.41
C LEU A 77 21.12 -7.02 -1.02
N VAL A 78 20.26 -6.71 -1.97
CA VAL A 78 20.54 -6.85 -3.41
C VAL A 78 20.87 -5.47 -3.98
N PRO A 79 21.84 -5.35 -4.91
CA PRO A 79 22.08 -4.10 -5.63
C PRO A 79 20.77 -3.56 -6.22
N GLY A 80 20.46 -2.28 -5.99
CA GLY A 80 19.21 -1.64 -6.44
C GLY A 80 18.01 -1.78 -5.50
N THR A 81 18.13 -2.50 -4.39
CA THR A 81 17.13 -2.40 -3.31
C THR A 81 17.16 -1.00 -2.72
N ALA A 82 15.97 -0.44 -2.44
CA ALA A 82 15.87 0.80 -1.71
C ALA A 82 16.60 0.60 -0.38
N GLN A 83 17.75 1.26 -0.23
CA GLN A 83 18.32 1.45 1.09
C GLN A 83 17.17 2.02 1.93
N GLN A 84 16.97 1.52 3.15
CA GLN A 84 16.20 2.25 4.15
C GLN A 84 16.95 3.55 4.42
N GLN A 85 16.88 4.48 3.48
CA GLN A 85 17.04 5.88 3.74
C GLN A 85 15.89 6.18 4.68
N ASN A 86 16.21 6.75 5.84
CA ASN A 86 15.22 7.48 6.59
C ASN A 86 14.76 8.58 5.62
N HIS A 87 13.67 8.34 4.89
CA HIS A 87 13.19 9.19 3.79
C HIS A 87 12.60 10.45 4.42
N GLN A 88 13.51 11.26 4.94
CA GLN A 88 13.39 12.64 5.27
C GLN A 88 13.61 13.43 3.97
N SER A 89 12.89 13.05 2.90
CA SER A 89 12.96 13.71 1.61
C SER A 89 12.19 15.03 1.70
N GLY A 90 12.92 16.11 1.99
CA GLY A 90 12.41 17.46 2.13
C GLY A 90 13.23 18.25 3.16
N PRO A 91 13.15 19.59 3.17
CA PRO A 91 13.82 20.42 4.17
C PRO A 91 13.49 19.89 5.57
N GLN A 92 14.52 19.44 6.29
CA GLN A 92 14.34 18.89 7.62
C GLN A 92 13.94 20.00 8.58
N VAL A 93 12.72 19.90 9.09
CA VAL A 93 12.27 20.77 10.16
C VAL A 93 12.53 20.04 11.47
N SER A 94 13.29 20.67 12.35
CA SER A 94 13.50 20.18 13.71
C SER A 94 12.16 20.01 14.43
N ARG A 95 12.03 18.90 15.18
CA ARG A 95 10.87 18.61 16.04
C ARG A 95 11.15 18.91 17.51
N ALA A 96 12.28 19.54 17.82
CA ALA A 96 12.55 20.00 19.17
C ALA A 96 11.48 21.03 19.60
N PRO A 97 11.03 20.99 20.86
CA PRO A 97 9.95 21.86 21.33
C PRO A 97 10.26 23.35 21.16
N ASP A 98 11.52 23.76 21.40
CA ASP A 98 11.97 25.14 21.26
C ASP A 98 11.92 25.64 19.81
N ASP A 99 12.36 24.82 18.85
CA ASP A 99 12.31 25.16 17.41
C ASP A 99 10.88 25.31 16.91
N VAL A 100 9.98 24.41 17.35
CA VAL A 100 8.55 24.48 17.01
C VAL A 100 7.93 25.76 17.57
N ARG A 101 8.25 26.11 18.82
CA ARG A 101 7.78 27.35 19.45
C ARG A 101 8.24 28.59 18.69
N GLY A 102 9.52 28.63 18.30
CA GLY A 102 10.08 29.73 17.50
C GLY A 102 9.38 29.87 16.15
N ARG A 103 9.18 28.76 15.42
CA ARG A 103 8.49 28.75 14.13
C ARG A 103 7.04 29.22 14.22
N LEU A 104 6.27 28.73 15.20
CA LEU A 104 4.88 29.15 15.39
C LEU A 104 4.77 30.63 15.77
N THR A 105 5.71 31.15 16.55
CA THR A 105 5.76 32.57 16.92
C THR A 105 6.02 33.45 15.70
N ASN A 106 6.99 33.09 14.87
CA ASN A 106 7.29 33.81 13.62
C ASN A 106 6.10 33.75 12.64
N LEU A 107 5.46 32.59 12.49
CA LEU A 107 4.27 32.44 11.66
C LEU A 107 3.13 33.34 12.16
N ARG A 108 2.85 33.34 13.46
CA ARG A 108 1.81 34.19 14.07
C ARG A 108 2.08 35.66 13.80
N ARG A 109 3.32 36.12 14.05
CA ARG A 109 3.74 37.50 13.79
C ARG A 109 3.57 37.86 12.32
N GLY A 110 4.01 37.00 11.41
CA GLY A 110 3.89 37.23 9.97
C GLY A 110 2.45 37.29 9.49
N ILE A 111 1.55 36.43 9.99
CA ILE A 111 0.11 36.47 9.68
C ILE A 111 -0.50 37.77 10.21
N GLN A 112 -0.17 38.18 11.42
CA GLN A 112 -0.66 39.45 11.97
C GLN A 112 -0.19 40.62 11.12
N GLN A 113 1.09 40.68 10.76
CA GLN A 113 1.64 41.71 9.88
C GLN A 113 0.94 41.70 8.51
N GLY A 114 0.76 40.53 7.90
CA GLY A 114 0.03 40.39 6.62
C GLY A 114 -1.42 40.85 6.71
N ARG A 115 -2.11 40.57 7.82
CA ARG A 115 -3.48 41.08 8.06
C ARG A 115 -3.50 42.57 8.26
N GLN A 116 -2.57 43.15 9.02
CA GLN A 116 -2.49 44.60 9.21
C GLN A 116 -2.17 45.32 7.90
N ALA A 117 -1.26 44.77 7.08
CA ALA A 117 -0.94 45.30 5.76
C ALA A 117 -2.10 45.17 4.75
N ASN A 118 -2.91 44.11 4.87
CA ASN A 118 -4.12 43.91 4.06
C ASN A 118 -5.33 44.70 4.59
N ASN A 119 -5.29 45.23 5.82
CA ASN A 119 -6.29 46.15 6.38
C ASN A 119 -5.93 47.62 6.07
N GLY A 120 -5.41 47.89 4.87
CA GLY A 120 -5.60 49.20 4.24
C GLY A 120 -7.11 49.47 4.04
N PRO A 121 -7.56 50.73 3.92
CA PRO A 121 -8.94 51.14 4.14
C PRO A 121 -9.89 50.56 3.08
N SER A 122 -10.35 49.33 3.30
CA SER A 122 -11.39 48.68 2.52
C SER A 122 -12.26 47.88 3.49
N THR A 123 -13.22 48.61 4.07
CA THR A 123 -14.58 48.17 4.42
C THR A 123 -14.81 46.66 4.55
N GLY A 124 -15.00 46.20 5.79
CA GLY A 124 -15.49 44.85 6.05
C GLY A 124 -15.25 44.39 7.49
N SER A 125 -15.77 45.13 8.47
CA SER A 125 -15.79 44.71 9.88
C SER A 125 -16.67 43.47 10.06
N ILE A 126 -16.12 42.29 9.80
CA ILE A 126 -16.76 41.02 10.17
C ILE A 126 -16.50 40.82 11.66
N HIS A 127 -17.49 41.22 12.47
CA HIS A 127 -17.46 41.11 13.92
C HIS A 127 -17.72 39.66 14.33
N LEU A 128 -16.66 38.86 14.54
CA LEU A 128 -16.76 37.50 15.08
C LEU A 128 -16.63 37.53 16.61
N GLY A 129 -17.67 38.01 17.29
CA GLY A 129 -17.83 37.91 18.75
C GLY A 129 -19.09 37.09 19.08
N PRO A 130 -19.13 36.37 20.22
CA PRO A 130 -20.27 35.53 20.57
C PRO A 130 -21.51 36.41 20.84
N THR A 131 -22.52 36.26 19.98
CA THR A 131 -23.85 36.87 20.14
C THR A 131 -24.68 36.00 21.08
N HIS A 132 -24.35 35.95 22.37
CA HIS A 132 -25.22 35.33 23.37
C HIS A 132 -26.11 36.38 24.04
N GLN A 133 -27.41 36.17 23.83
CA GLN A 133 -28.58 36.92 24.27
C GLN A 133 -28.59 37.17 25.78
N GLN A 134 -28.91 38.42 26.18
CA GLN A 134 -29.33 38.72 27.54
C GLN A 134 -30.80 38.32 27.68
N GLU A 135 -31.05 37.21 28.40
CA GLU A 135 -32.38 36.90 28.91
C GLU A 135 -32.67 37.78 30.14
N ARG A 136 -33.90 38.30 30.23
CA ARG A 136 -34.43 39.08 31.35
C ARG A 136 -35.81 38.60 31.69
#